data_AF-A0A1E5RP13-F1
#
_entry.id   AF-A0A1E5RP13-F1
#
_cell.length_a   1.000
_cell.length_b   1.000
_cell.length_c   1.000
_cell.angle_alpha   90.00
_cell.angle_beta   90.00
_cell.angle_gamma   90.00
#
_symmetry.space_group_name_H-M   'P 1'
#
loop_
_entity.id
_entity.type
_entity.pdbx_description
1 polymer ?
#
loop_
_entity_poly.entity_id
_entity_poly.type
_entity_poly.pdbx_seq_one_letter_code
_entity_poly.pdbx_strand_id
1 'polypeptide(L)'
;MFLRLSRQKLISLDNGGLQDSTRHSKESTDTFHYTKQIWKKICSNVLEFWVECNEYLIFQGCSTQNLEFGNFVGHTVCIIYFLVRFTQDNVLNPNKDKIKNLEDYFDLSSSSTLQKYDFYQEFASFSGTQKTLSVSNWYDAYLKDINFLVQVLAVFLVALNALITIFFFVWSYKDYSLFHIKTVPKSNNIQTRSLTELYRGDEHKQTFLQKLKSAYHFLTQTRVEKCTKDTDVFYQFSRWAPSPFSTALFTSFNPVAVIFLYFNDTKPKSLISLFLLQYVMKYLIIDNFERARKDEQIFVQALVEESTSKLLAGYTGINQSATPLSNRKIFITHSLSGEIVKEAYNYKKQEFEII
;
A
#
# COMPACT_ATOMS: atom_id res chain seq x y z
N MET A 1 23.77 -5.99 17.14
CA MET A 1 22.79 -5.22 16.36
C MET A 1 21.59 -4.99 17.26
N PHE A 2 21.49 -3.82 17.90
CA PHE A 2 20.35 -3.48 18.77
C PHE A 2 19.39 -2.61 17.95
N LEU A 3 18.34 -3.22 17.41
CA LEU A 3 17.16 -2.49 16.98
C LEU A 3 16.35 -2.21 18.24
N ARG A 4 16.41 -0.96 18.71
CA ARG A 4 15.54 -0.47 19.77
C ARG A 4 14.15 -0.27 19.17
N LEU A 5 13.37 -1.35 19.11
CA LEU A 5 11.94 -1.29 18.85
C LEU A 5 11.29 -0.58 20.05
N SER A 6 10.80 0.64 19.81
CA SER A 6 10.05 1.39 20.80
C SER A 6 8.65 0.81 20.98
N ARG A 7 8.25 0.64 22.24
CA ARG A 7 6.93 0.26 22.77
C ARG A 7 6.45 -1.18 22.55
N GLN A 8 6.88 -2.06 23.46
CA GLN A 8 6.03 -3.16 23.93
C GLN A 8 4.88 -2.57 24.76
N LYS A 9 3.65 -2.64 24.24
CA LYS A 9 2.44 -2.58 25.08
C LYS A 9 2.16 -4.03 25.48
N LEU A 10 2.53 -4.40 26.71
CA LEU A 10 2.14 -5.67 27.32
C LEU A 10 0.62 -5.74 27.34
N ILE A 11 0.04 -6.61 26.50
CA ILE A 11 -1.31 -7.10 26.69
C ILE A 11 -1.20 -8.18 27.76
N SER A 12 -1.69 -7.88 28.96
CA SER A 12 -1.89 -8.87 30.01
C SER A 12 -2.93 -9.88 29.54
N LEU A 13 -2.48 -11.09 29.22
CA LEU A 13 -3.33 -12.27 29.10
C LEU A 13 -3.77 -12.65 30.51
N ASP A 14 -5.02 -12.32 30.84
CA ASP A 14 -5.69 -12.80 32.04
C ASP A 14 -6.16 -14.24 31.80
N ASN A 15 -5.68 -15.15 32.64
CA ASN A 15 -6.05 -16.56 32.64
C ASN A 15 -7.32 -16.72 33.48
N GLY A 16 -8.48 -16.82 32.81
CA GLY A 16 -9.76 -17.15 33.41
C GLY A 16 -10.38 -18.37 32.74
N GLY A 17 -10.47 -19.48 33.47
CA GLY A 17 -10.84 -20.81 32.99
C GLY A 17 -12.33 -21.04 32.71
N LEU A 18 -12.56 -22.18 32.04
CA LEU A 18 -13.77 -23.00 31.96
C LEU A 18 -15.14 -22.30 31.90
N GLN A 19 -15.79 -22.39 30.73
CA GLN A 19 -17.10 -23.02 30.61
C GLN A 19 -17.46 -23.27 29.13
N ASP A 20 -17.37 -24.54 28.72
CA ASP A 20 -18.01 -25.05 27.51
C ASP A 20 -19.52 -25.20 27.77
N SER A 21 -20.34 -24.56 26.93
CA SER A 21 -21.73 -24.93 26.55
C SER A 21 -22.59 -23.71 26.16
N THR A 22 -22.12 -22.84 25.25
CA THR A 22 -23.00 -21.85 24.57
C THR A 22 -22.39 -21.39 23.23
N ARG A 23 -21.77 -22.31 22.49
CA ARG A 23 -20.83 -21.98 21.42
C ARG A 23 -21.43 -21.61 20.06
N HIS A 24 -22.74 -21.72 19.84
CA HIS A 24 -23.32 -21.45 18.50
C HIS A 24 -24.22 -20.22 18.39
N SER A 25 -24.63 -19.56 19.50
CA SER A 25 -25.44 -18.33 19.43
C SER A 25 -24.70 -17.05 19.84
N LYS A 26 -23.52 -17.14 20.48
CA LYS A 26 -22.71 -15.96 20.86
C LYS A 26 -21.75 -15.50 19.75
N GLU A 27 -21.31 -16.40 18.88
CA GLU A 27 -20.39 -16.10 17.78
C GLU A 27 -20.99 -15.12 16.75
N SER A 28 -22.31 -15.15 16.53
CA SER A 28 -22.98 -14.25 15.60
C SER A 28 -23.16 -12.84 16.17
N THR A 29 -23.36 -12.70 17.49
CA THR A 29 -23.43 -11.40 18.16
C THR A 29 -22.06 -10.75 18.32
N ASP A 30 -21.01 -11.55 18.54
CA ASP A 30 -19.63 -11.06 18.66
C ASP A 30 -19.06 -10.62 17.30
N THR A 31 -19.36 -11.35 16.22
CA THR A 31 -18.99 -10.94 14.85
C THR A 31 -19.72 -9.67 14.40
N PHE A 32 -20.99 -9.50 14.78
CA PHE A 32 -21.74 -8.27 14.50
C PHE A 32 -21.21 -7.07 15.31
N HIS A 33 -20.86 -7.26 16.59
CA HIS A 33 -20.25 -6.20 17.39
C HIS A 33 -18.86 -5.82 16.87
N TYR A 34 -18.08 -6.79 16.42
CA TYR A 34 -16.75 -6.56 15.84
C TYR A 34 -16.82 -5.80 14.51
N THR A 35 -17.70 -6.22 13.59
CA THR A 35 -17.91 -5.51 12.32
C THR A 35 -18.45 -4.10 12.52
N LYS A 36 -19.36 -3.90 13.49
CA LYS A 36 -19.84 -2.56 13.86
C LYS A 36 -18.76 -1.67 14.49
N GLN A 37 -17.86 -2.24 15.29
CA GLN A 37 -16.71 -1.52 15.83
C GLN A 37 -15.72 -1.12 14.73
N ILE A 38 -15.40 -2.04 13.81
CA ILE A 38 -14.56 -1.75 12.64
C ILE A 38 -15.20 -0.65 11.79
N TRP A 39 -16.50 -0.76 11.49
CA TRP A 39 -17.21 0.24 10.70
C TRP A 39 -17.20 1.61 11.38
N LYS A 40 -17.44 1.66 12.69
CA LYS A 40 -17.36 2.90 13.46
C LYS A 40 -15.95 3.50 13.43
N LYS A 41 -14.90 2.66 13.51
CA LYS A 41 -13.49 3.07 13.45
C LYS A 41 -13.09 3.58 12.06
N ILE A 42 -13.57 2.91 11.00
CA ILE A 42 -13.43 3.35 9.60
C ILE A 42 -14.11 4.71 9.42
N CYS A 43 -15.35 4.87 9.87
CA CYS A 43 -16.09 6.12 9.71
C CYS A 43 -15.55 7.27 10.57
N SER A 44 -15.02 6.99 11.77
CA SER A 44 -14.54 8.05 12.67
C SER A 44 -13.14 8.53 12.35
N ASN A 45 -12.25 7.65 11.85
CA ASN A 45 -10.88 8.03 11.56
C ASN A 45 -10.24 7.11 10.50
N VAL A 46 -10.64 7.30 9.24
CA VAL A 46 -10.13 6.57 8.06
C VAL A 46 -8.60 6.52 8.04
N LEU A 47 -7.94 7.59 8.49
CA LEU A 47 -6.48 7.70 8.48
C LEU A 47 -5.82 6.79 9.52
N GLU A 48 -6.38 6.67 10.73
CA GLU A 48 -5.88 5.76 11.77
C GLU A 48 -6.11 4.30 11.39
N PHE A 49 -7.29 3.98 10.85
CA PHE A 49 -7.55 2.64 10.33
C PHE A 49 -6.57 2.26 9.22
N TRP A 50 -6.30 3.21 8.31
CA TRP A 50 -5.32 3.00 7.24
C TRP A 50 -3.90 2.80 7.79
N VAL A 51 -3.47 3.60 8.77
CA VAL A 51 -2.17 3.44 9.44
C VAL A 51 -2.08 2.09 10.15
N GLU A 52 -3.13 1.66 10.86
CA GLU A 52 -3.18 0.38 11.58
C GLU A 52 -3.13 -0.80 10.61
N CYS A 53 -3.87 -0.75 9.49
CA CYS A 53 -3.76 -1.74 8.42
C CYS A 53 -2.36 -1.76 7.81
N ASN A 54 -1.76 -0.59 7.57
CA ASN A 54 -0.42 -0.51 6.99
C ASN A 54 0.64 -1.04 7.97
N GLU A 55 0.58 -0.69 9.25
CA GLU A 55 1.44 -1.24 10.30
C GLU A 55 1.26 -2.76 10.43
N TYR A 56 0.03 -3.25 10.38
CA TYR A 56 -0.25 -4.70 10.40
C TYR A 56 0.34 -5.42 9.18
N LEU A 57 0.15 -4.86 7.98
CA LEU A 57 0.70 -5.40 6.74
C LEU A 57 2.23 -5.33 6.68
N ILE A 58 2.84 -4.27 7.22
CA ILE A 58 4.29 -4.11 7.34
C ILE A 58 4.85 -5.09 8.37
N PHE A 59 4.21 -5.23 9.53
CA PHE A 59 4.62 -6.12 10.61
C PHE A 59 4.53 -7.58 10.21
N GLN A 60 3.49 -7.98 9.47
CA GLN A 60 3.39 -9.34 8.94
C GLN A 60 4.35 -9.62 7.78
N GLY A 61 4.97 -8.60 7.16
CA GLY A 61 5.81 -8.69 5.96
C GLY A 61 7.09 -9.55 6.05
N CYS A 62 7.27 -10.29 7.15
CA CYS A 62 8.39 -11.21 7.38
C CYS A 62 8.09 -12.68 7.07
N SER A 63 6.84 -13.08 6.79
CA SER A 63 6.48 -14.50 6.60
C SER A 63 6.09 -14.86 5.16
N THR A 64 6.42 -16.10 4.76
CA THR A 64 6.00 -16.71 3.48
C THR A 64 4.48 -16.75 3.30
N GLN A 65 3.72 -16.78 4.40
CA GLN A 65 2.25 -16.76 4.41
C GLN A 65 1.66 -15.50 3.76
N ASN A 66 2.36 -14.36 3.85
CA ASN A 66 1.90 -13.11 3.22
C ASN A 66 2.00 -13.13 1.69
N LEU A 67 2.94 -13.90 1.14
CA LEU A 67 3.06 -14.07 -0.30
C LEU A 67 1.86 -14.88 -0.83
N GLU A 68 1.55 -16.00 -0.17
CA GLU A 68 0.42 -16.87 -0.52
C GLU A 68 -0.91 -16.13 -0.39
N PHE A 69 -1.10 -15.38 0.70
CA PHE A 69 -2.30 -14.59 0.90
C PHE A 69 -2.46 -13.49 -0.17
N GLY A 70 -1.38 -12.77 -0.49
CA GLY A 70 -1.39 -11.77 -1.57
C GLY A 70 -1.75 -12.38 -2.92
N ASN A 71 -1.23 -13.57 -3.23
CA ASN A 71 -1.56 -14.29 -4.45
C ASN A 71 -3.02 -14.74 -4.47
N PHE A 72 -3.51 -15.31 -3.37
CA PHE A 72 -4.90 -15.74 -3.24
C PHE A 72 -5.87 -14.59 -3.47
N VAL A 73 -5.66 -13.44 -2.80
CA VAL A 73 -6.49 -12.25 -2.96
C VAL A 73 -6.40 -11.72 -4.40
N GLY A 74 -5.19 -11.60 -4.95
CA GLY A 74 -4.99 -11.09 -6.31
C GLY A 74 -5.66 -11.95 -7.37
N HIS A 75 -5.51 -13.28 -7.30
CA HIS A 75 -6.17 -14.21 -8.22
C HIS A 75 -7.69 -14.18 -8.06
N THR A 76 -8.20 -14.14 -6.83
CA THR A 76 -9.65 -14.05 -6.57
C THR A 76 -10.24 -12.79 -7.23
N VAL A 77 -9.61 -11.64 -7.02
CA VAL A 77 -10.05 -10.37 -7.64
C VAL A 77 -9.94 -10.42 -9.16
N CYS A 78 -8.88 -11.04 -9.70
CA CYS A 78 -8.71 -11.21 -11.14
C CYS A 78 -9.80 -12.12 -11.75
N ILE A 79 -10.15 -13.22 -11.07
CA ILE A 79 -11.24 -14.13 -11.50
C ILE A 79 -12.57 -13.40 -11.46
N ILE A 80 -12.85 -12.65 -10.39
CA ILE A 80 -14.07 -11.82 -10.29
C ILE A 80 -14.12 -10.82 -11.45
N TYR A 81 -13.01 -10.15 -11.76
CA TYR A 81 -12.96 -9.20 -12.87
C TYR A 81 -13.19 -9.88 -14.23
N PHE A 82 -12.61 -11.06 -14.44
CA PHE A 82 -12.87 -11.87 -15.62
C PHE A 82 -14.35 -12.26 -15.74
N LEU A 83 -14.99 -12.72 -14.66
CA LEU A 83 -16.42 -13.07 -14.64
C LEU A 83 -17.32 -11.87 -14.92
N VAL A 84 -16.97 -10.70 -14.36
CA VAL A 84 -17.64 -9.42 -14.64
C VAL A 84 -17.56 -9.10 -16.13
N ARG A 85 -16.35 -9.16 -16.73
CA ARG A 85 -16.16 -8.92 -18.17
C ARG A 85 -16.87 -9.95 -19.03
N PHE A 86 -16.78 -11.23 -18.67
CA PHE A 86 -17.47 -12.31 -19.35
C PHE A 86 -18.99 -12.10 -19.35
N THR A 87 -19.56 -11.65 -18.24
CA THR A 87 -21.00 -11.34 -18.12
C THR A 87 -21.36 -10.12 -18.97
N GLN A 88 -20.52 -9.08 -18.99
CA GLN A 88 -20.73 -7.91 -19.87
C GLN A 88 -20.74 -8.32 -21.34
N ASP A 89 -19.77 -9.12 -21.77
CA ASP A 89 -19.58 -9.42 -23.18
C ASP A 89 -20.56 -10.47 -23.72
N ASN A 90 -20.91 -11.48 -22.91
CA ASN A 90 -21.75 -12.59 -23.37
C ASN A 90 -23.23 -12.47 -22.97
N VAL A 91 -23.55 -11.79 -21.86
CA VAL A 91 -24.93 -11.70 -21.35
C VAL A 91 -25.52 -10.33 -21.63
N LEU A 92 -24.80 -9.25 -21.27
CA LEU A 92 -25.35 -7.89 -21.33
C LEU A 92 -25.24 -7.25 -22.71
N ASN A 93 -24.08 -7.37 -23.37
CA ASN A 93 -23.82 -6.76 -24.67
C ASN A 93 -24.79 -7.22 -25.77
N PRO A 94 -25.13 -8.53 -25.90
CA PRO A 94 -26.10 -8.98 -26.90
C PRO A 94 -27.55 -8.53 -26.61
N ASN A 95 -27.88 -8.23 -25.35
CA ASN A 95 -29.21 -7.79 -24.94
C ASN A 95 -29.31 -6.26 -24.76
N LYS A 96 -28.33 -5.49 -25.25
CA LYS A 96 -28.29 -4.03 -25.11
C LYS A 96 -29.53 -3.32 -25.61
N ASP A 97 -30.09 -3.80 -26.71
CA ASP A 97 -31.27 -3.17 -27.32
C ASP A 97 -32.49 -3.33 -26.40
N LYS A 98 -32.66 -4.49 -25.76
CA LYS A 98 -33.73 -4.72 -24.77
C LYS A 98 -33.56 -3.85 -23.52
N ILE A 99 -32.32 -3.66 -23.08
CA ILE A 99 -32.00 -2.83 -21.91
C ILE A 99 -32.26 -1.34 -22.19
N LYS A 100 -31.96 -0.85 -23.41
CA LYS A 100 -32.16 0.56 -23.80
C LYS A 100 -33.61 0.89 -24.14
N ASN A 101 -34.32 -0.02 -24.80
CA ASN A 101 -35.68 0.24 -25.28
C ASN A 101 -36.67 0.50 -24.13
N LEU A 102 -36.40 0.03 -22.91
CA LEU A 102 -37.22 0.33 -21.72
C LEU A 102 -37.30 1.82 -21.35
N GLU A 103 -36.32 2.65 -21.76
CA GLU A 103 -36.30 4.09 -21.43
C GLU A 103 -36.87 4.97 -22.55
N ASP A 104 -36.94 4.47 -23.78
CA ASP A 104 -37.26 5.26 -24.99
C ASP A 104 -38.67 4.99 -25.56
N TYR A 105 -39.53 4.26 -24.87
CA TYR A 105 -40.95 4.24 -25.23
C TYR A 105 -41.58 5.57 -24.83
N PHE A 106 -41.84 6.42 -25.83
CA PHE A 106 -42.64 7.63 -25.71
C PHE A 106 -44.05 7.21 -25.28
N ASP A 107 -44.27 7.08 -23.96
CA ASP A 107 -45.52 6.60 -23.41
C ASP A 107 -46.58 7.71 -23.44
N LEU A 108 -47.23 7.84 -24.60
CA LEU A 108 -48.34 8.76 -24.84
C LEU A 108 -49.56 8.42 -23.96
N SER A 109 -49.60 7.22 -23.34
CA SER A 109 -50.68 6.85 -22.44
C SER A 109 -50.66 7.65 -21.12
N SER A 110 -49.51 8.23 -20.75
CA SER A 110 -49.36 9.05 -19.54
C SER A 110 -49.82 10.52 -19.70
N SER A 111 -50.07 10.97 -20.93
CA SER A 111 -50.43 12.37 -21.22
C SER A 111 -51.91 12.64 -21.00
N SER A 112 -52.22 13.43 -19.96
CA SER A 112 -53.60 13.85 -19.63
C SER A 112 -54.27 14.70 -20.72
N THR A 113 -53.49 15.30 -21.62
CA THR A 113 -54.01 16.06 -22.78
C THR A 113 -54.51 15.14 -23.89
N LEU A 114 -53.83 14.00 -24.11
CA LEU A 114 -54.18 13.02 -25.14
C LEU A 114 -55.32 12.09 -24.69
N GLN A 115 -55.42 11.81 -23.39
CA GLN A 115 -56.52 11.02 -22.79
C GLN A 115 -57.90 11.68 -22.89
N LYS A 116 -57.98 12.99 -23.23
CA LYS A 116 -59.24 13.73 -23.41
C LYS A 116 -59.98 13.39 -24.69
N TYR A 117 -59.33 12.72 -25.65
CA TYR A 117 -59.94 12.36 -26.92
C TYR A 117 -60.40 10.90 -26.88
N ASP A 118 -61.69 10.66 -27.13
CA ASP A 118 -62.33 9.33 -27.01
C ASP A 118 -61.67 8.26 -27.88
N PHE A 119 -61.11 8.64 -29.03
CA PHE A 119 -60.34 7.75 -29.90
C PHE A 119 -59.15 7.08 -29.20
N TYR A 120 -58.46 7.77 -28.29
CA TYR A 120 -57.31 7.20 -27.57
C TYR A 120 -57.71 6.20 -26.48
N GLN A 121 -58.93 6.32 -25.92
CA GLN A 121 -59.41 5.36 -24.93
C GLN A 121 -59.67 3.98 -25.56
N GLU A 122 -60.06 3.95 -26.84
CA GLU A 122 -60.24 2.72 -27.61
C GLU A 122 -58.90 2.02 -27.89
N PHE A 123 -57.84 2.78 -28.17
CA PHE A 123 -56.48 2.22 -28.32
C PHE A 123 -55.86 1.78 -26.99
N ALA A 124 -56.09 2.52 -25.90
CA ALA A 124 -55.61 2.16 -24.57
C ALA A 124 -56.26 0.87 -24.05
N SER A 125 -57.55 0.67 -24.34
CA SER A 125 -58.27 -0.56 -23.99
C SER A 125 -57.86 -1.76 -24.85
N PHE A 126 -57.55 -1.56 -26.14
CA PHE A 126 -57.01 -2.61 -27.02
C PHE A 126 -55.60 -3.06 -26.59
N SER A 127 -54.74 -2.11 -26.22
CA SER A 127 -53.40 -2.37 -25.65
C SER A 127 -53.44 -3.11 -24.31
N GLY A 128 -54.53 -3.01 -23.55
CA GLY A 128 -54.71 -3.73 -22.28
C GLY A 128 -54.69 -5.26 -22.41
N THR A 129 -54.95 -5.79 -23.62
CA THR A 129 -54.97 -7.23 -23.93
C THR A 129 -53.59 -7.79 -24.32
N GLN A 130 -52.59 -6.94 -24.57
CA GLN A 130 -51.18 -7.34 -24.77
C GLN A 130 -50.40 -7.51 -23.45
N LYS A 131 -51.09 -7.75 -22.33
CA LYS A 131 -50.47 -8.09 -21.03
C LYS A 131 -49.66 -9.40 -21.04
N THR A 132 -49.60 -10.15 -22.14
CA THR A 132 -48.66 -11.28 -22.32
C THR A 132 -47.19 -10.84 -22.34
N LEU A 133 -46.88 -9.54 -22.39
CA LEU A 133 -45.55 -8.96 -22.17
C LEU A 133 -45.12 -8.87 -20.70
N SER A 134 -45.99 -9.16 -19.72
CA SER A 134 -45.66 -8.95 -18.30
C SER A 134 -44.53 -9.85 -17.77
N VAL A 135 -44.31 -11.01 -18.40
CA VAL A 135 -43.17 -11.91 -18.07
C VAL A 135 -41.88 -11.45 -18.76
N SER A 136 -41.94 -10.67 -19.84
CA SER A 136 -40.74 -10.03 -20.44
C SER A 136 -40.23 -8.91 -19.54
N ASN A 137 -41.15 -8.13 -18.96
CA ASN A 137 -40.82 -6.93 -18.21
C ASN A 137 -39.94 -7.17 -16.96
N TRP A 138 -40.14 -8.29 -16.24
CA TRP A 138 -39.30 -8.56 -15.05
C TRP A 138 -37.88 -9.01 -15.45
N TYR A 139 -37.73 -9.76 -16.53
CA TYR A 139 -36.43 -10.20 -17.04
C TYR A 139 -35.63 -9.00 -17.55
N ASP A 140 -36.27 -8.10 -18.30
CA ASP A 140 -35.63 -6.90 -18.81
C ASP A 140 -35.28 -5.91 -17.68
N ALA A 141 -36.14 -5.77 -16.66
CA ALA A 141 -35.83 -5.02 -15.44
C ALA A 141 -34.65 -5.63 -14.66
N TYR A 142 -34.63 -6.95 -14.50
CA TYR A 142 -33.53 -7.67 -13.85
C TYR A 142 -32.21 -7.51 -14.60
N LEU A 143 -32.23 -7.59 -15.93
CA LEU A 143 -31.05 -7.32 -16.77
C LEU A 143 -30.54 -5.89 -16.61
N LYS A 144 -31.42 -4.90 -16.46
CA LYS A 144 -31.04 -3.51 -16.20
C LYS A 144 -30.32 -3.36 -14.86
N ASP A 145 -30.85 -3.96 -13.81
CA ASP A 145 -30.23 -3.93 -12.48
C ASP A 145 -28.87 -4.64 -12.46
N ILE A 146 -28.77 -5.81 -13.09
CA ILE A 146 -27.49 -6.50 -13.27
C ILE A 146 -26.52 -5.63 -14.06
N ASN A 147 -26.96 -5.03 -15.17
CA ASN A 147 -26.09 -4.19 -15.98
C ASN A 147 -25.52 -3.02 -15.17
N PHE A 148 -26.35 -2.36 -14.36
CA PHE A 148 -25.89 -1.31 -13.46
C PHE A 148 -24.87 -1.85 -12.44
N LEU A 149 -25.19 -2.94 -11.74
CA LEU A 149 -24.31 -3.54 -10.74
C LEU A 149 -22.96 -3.96 -11.33
N VAL A 150 -22.98 -4.64 -12.48
CA VAL A 150 -21.79 -5.13 -13.17
C VAL A 150 -20.94 -3.97 -13.70
N GLN A 151 -21.55 -2.87 -14.16
CA GLN A 151 -20.81 -1.67 -14.54
C GLN A 151 -20.13 -1.01 -13.33
N VAL A 152 -20.85 -0.81 -12.22
CA VAL A 152 -20.29 -0.25 -10.98
C VAL A 152 -19.13 -1.12 -10.50
N LEU A 153 -19.31 -2.44 -10.48
CA LEU A 153 -18.29 -3.39 -10.07
C LEU A 153 -17.08 -3.38 -11.00
N ALA A 154 -17.27 -3.29 -12.32
CA ALA A 154 -16.18 -3.18 -13.27
C ALA A 154 -15.35 -1.90 -13.06
N VAL A 155 -16.01 -0.74 -12.86
CA VAL A 155 -15.34 0.53 -12.57
C VAL A 155 -14.57 0.45 -11.25
N PHE A 156 -15.17 -0.12 -10.21
CA PHE A 156 -14.52 -0.33 -8.92
C PHE A 156 -13.27 -1.20 -9.04
N LEU A 157 -13.34 -2.32 -9.76
CA LEU A 157 -12.20 -3.24 -9.94
C LEU A 157 -11.06 -2.60 -10.74
N VAL A 158 -11.38 -1.81 -11.77
CA VAL A 158 -10.37 -1.04 -12.53
C VAL A 158 -9.72 0.02 -11.64
N ALA A 159 -10.51 0.76 -10.84
CA ALA A 159 -9.99 1.74 -9.90
C ALA A 159 -9.10 1.08 -8.83
N LEU A 160 -9.51 -0.06 -8.30
CA LEU A 160 -8.73 -0.86 -7.35
C LEU A 160 -7.39 -1.30 -7.96
N ASN A 161 -7.40 -1.77 -9.21
CA ASN A 161 -6.18 -2.15 -9.92
C ASN A 161 -5.21 -0.96 -10.11
N ALA A 162 -5.76 0.20 -10.50
CA ALA A 162 -4.99 1.43 -10.62
C ALA A 162 -4.39 1.86 -9.28
N LEU A 163 -5.15 1.77 -8.19
CA LEU A 163 -4.66 2.06 -6.83
C LEU A 163 -3.53 1.12 -6.41
N ILE A 164 -3.68 -0.20 -6.63
CA ILE A 164 -2.64 -1.19 -6.32
C ILE A 164 -1.38 -0.89 -7.14
N THR A 165 -1.54 -0.54 -8.41
CA THR A 165 -0.42 -0.19 -9.31
C THR A 165 0.30 1.07 -8.84
N ILE A 166 -0.44 2.13 -8.50
CA ILE A 166 0.14 3.37 -7.95
C ILE A 166 0.85 3.08 -6.63
N PHE A 167 0.24 2.32 -5.73
CA PHE A 167 0.83 1.97 -4.45
C PHE A 167 2.12 1.18 -4.63
N PHE A 168 2.12 0.17 -5.50
CA PHE A 168 3.29 -0.66 -5.80
C PHE A 168 4.46 0.18 -6.34
N PHE A 169 4.19 1.10 -7.26
CA PHE A 169 5.22 1.92 -7.88
C PHE A 169 5.71 3.06 -7.01
N VAL A 170 4.81 3.81 -6.38
CA VAL A 170 5.13 5.07 -5.71
C VAL A 170 5.41 4.88 -4.22
N TRP A 171 4.71 3.96 -3.57
CA TRP A 171 4.70 3.86 -2.11
C TRP A 171 5.69 2.85 -1.56
N SER A 172 6.27 2.03 -2.43
CA SER A 172 7.21 0.99 -2.06
C SER A 172 8.63 1.49 -1.76
N TYR A 173 8.85 2.80 -1.66
CA TYR A 173 10.17 3.36 -1.34
C TYR A 173 10.43 3.32 0.17
N LYS A 174 11.62 2.84 0.54
CA LYS A 174 12.14 2.85 1.90
C LYS A 174 13.32 3.81 1.97
N ASP A 175 13.27 4.70 2.94
CA ASP A 175 14.32 5.68 3.16
C ASP A 175 15.35 5.14 4.15
N TYR A 176 16.62 5.23 3.77
CA TYR A 176 17.77 4.81 4.56
C TYR A 176 18.67 6.02 4.80
N SER A 177 19.05 6.26 6.04
CA SER A 177 20.08 7.26 6.37
C SER A 177 21.45 6.60 6.29
N LEU A 178 22.30 7.12 5.40
CA LEU A 178 23.67 6.65 5.22
C LEU A 178 24.63 7.61 5.93
N PHE A 179 25.38 7.04 6.88
CA PHE A 179 26.38 7.74 7.67
C PHE A 179 27.78 7.28 7.25
N HIS A 180 28.77 8.19 7.27
CA HIS A 180 30.18 7.89 7.00
C HIS A 180 30.52 7.38 5.59
N ILE A 181 29.87 7.93 4.55
CA ILE A 181 30.24 7.64 3.16
C ILE A 181 31.47 8.46 2.76
N LYS A 182 32.49 7.81 2.18
CA LYS A 182 33.69 8.51 1.67
C LYS A 182 33.51 9.11 0.27
N THR A 183 32.68 8.46 -0.56
CA THR A 183 32.43 8.91 -1.94
C THR A 183 30.93 9.02 -2.21
N VAL A 184 30.46 10.21 -2.60
CA VAL A 184 29.03 10.43 -2.87
C VAL A 184 28.60 9.53 -4.04
N PRO A 185 27.69 8.56 -3.82
CA PRO A 185 27.26 7.69 -4.90
C PRO A 185 26.46 8.48 -5.93
N LYS A 186 26.64 8.17 -7.21
CA LYS A 186 25.91 8.82 -8.30
C LYS A 186 24.56 8.12 -8.50
N SER A 187 23.60 8.31 -7.57
CA SER A 187 22.19 7.91 -7.78
C SER A 187 21.27 9.13 -7.75
N ASN A 188 20.16 9.06 -8.51
CA ASN A 188 19.07 10.04 -8.44
C ASN A 188 18.32 9.99 -7.11
N ASN A 189 18.48 8.89 -6.37
CA ASN A 189 17.72 8.60 -5.16
C ASN A 189 18.44 9.02 -3.87
N ILE A 190 19.52 9.80 -4.00
CA ILE A 190 20.30 10.31 -2.87
C ILE A 190 19.96 11.78 -2.68
N GLN A 191 19.51 12.11 -1.48
CA GLN A 191 19.26 13.48 -1.03
C GLN A 191 20.25 13.81 0.10
N THR A 192 20.82 15.01 0.06
CA THR A 192 21.62 15.53 1.17
C THR A 192 20.68 16.18 2.17
N ARG A 193 20.75 15.81 3.45
CA ARG A 193 19.99 16.43 4.53
C ARG A 193 20.87 16.87 5.68
N SER A 194 20.46 17.93 6.35
CA SER A 194 21.19 18.48 7.50
C SER A 194 21.02 17.59 8.74
N LEU A 195 22.07 17.40 9.55
CA LEU A 195 21.95 16.61 10.80
C LEU A 195 20.91 17.20 11.77
N THR A 196 20.68 18.51 11.73
CA THR A 196 19.69 19.21 12.56
C THR A 196 18.26 18.74 12.29
N GLU A 197 17.92 18.32 11.07
CA GLU A 197 16.63 17.70 10.73
C GLU A 197 16.47 16.32 11.39
N LEU A 198 17.55 15.53 11.48
CA LEU A 198 17.50 14.22 12.12
C LEU A 198 17.21 14.34 13.64
N TYR A 199 17.81 15.33 14.30
CA TYR A 199 17.60 15.58 15.73
C TYR A 199 16.23 16.17 16.06
N ARG A 200 15.59 16.86 15.11
CA ARG A 200 14.20 17.29 15.27
C ARG A 200 13.21 16.13 15.29
N GLY A 201 13.67 14.90 15.05
CA GLY A 201 12.87 13.70 15.18
C GLY A 201 11.65 13.82 14.28
N ASP A 202 11.89 14.07 13.00
CA ASP A 202 10.89 14.39 11.98
C ASP A 202 9.80 13.31 11.90
N GLU A 203 8.87 13.37 12.85
CA GLU A 203 7.53 12.79 12.84
C GLU A 203 6.66 13.60 11.85
N HIS A 204 7.21 13.93 10.68
CA HIS A 204 6.39 14.35 9.57
C HIS A 204 5.62 13.11 9.11
N LYS A 205 4.49 12.86 9.80
CA LYS A 205 3.34 12.11 9.29
C LYS A 205 2.87 12.81 8.03
N GLN A 206 3.60 12.62 6.94
CA GLN A 206 3.23 13.18 5.65
C GLN A 206 1.90 12.58 5.27
N THR A 207 0.88 13.44 5.16
CA THR A 207 -0.46 13.04 4.74
C THR A 207 -0.38 12.35 3.39
N PHE A 208 -1.30 11.42 3.10
CA PHE A 208 -1.36 10.69 1.83
C PHE A 208 -1.17 11.60 0.60
N LEU A 209 -1.84 12.76 0.60
CA LEU A 209 -1.75 13.76 -0.47
C LEU A 209 -0.37 14.41 -0.58
N GLN A 210 0.34 14.59 0.54
CA GLN A 210 1.70 15.16 0.53
C GLN A 210 2.71 14.15 -0.04
N LYS A 211 2.56 12.85 0.29
CA LYS A 211 3.35 11.78 -0.34
C LYS A 211 3.01 11.62 -1.82
N LEU A 212 1.76 11.78 -2.20
CA LEU A 212 1.34 11.70 -3.60
C LEU A 212 1.83 12.92 -4.39
N LYS A 213 1.80 14.11 -3.79
CA LYS A 213 2.36 15.34 -4.36
C LYS A 213 3.89 15.29 -4.43
N SER A 214 4.57 14.78 -3.41
CA SER A 214 6.03 14.62 -3.43
C SER A 214 6.47 13.56 -4.42
N ALA A 215 5.70 12.47 -4.58
CA ALA A 215 5.92 11.48 -5.62
C ALA A 215 5.67 12.03 -7.03
N TYR A 216 4.61 12.82 -7.21
CA TYR A 216 4.35 13.50 -8.47
C TYR A 216 5.47 14.49 -8.79
N HIS A 217 5.93 15.27 -7.81
CA HIS A 217 7.10 16.13 -7.94
C HIS A 217 8.37 15.33 -8.23
N PHE A 218 8.57 14.17 -7.59
CA PHE A 218 9.70 13.28 -7.85
C PHE A 218 9.66 12.71 -9.28
N LEU A 219 8.47 12.43 -9.81
CA LEU A 219 8.26 11.99 -11.18
C LEU A 219 8.44 13.12 -12.21
N THR A 220 8.24 14.38 -11.82
CA THR A 220 8.23 15.54 -12.73
C THR A 220 9.42 16.49 -12.60
N GLN A 221 10.20 16.42 -11.51
CA GLN A 221 11.36 17.29 -11.29
C GLN A 221 12.68 16.53 -11.36
N THR A 222 13.49 16.94 -12.34
CA THR A 222 14.94 16.80 -12.29
C THR A 222 15.52 17.69 -11.19
N ARG A 223 15.86 17.05 -10.06
CA ARG A 223 17.10 17.23 -9.28
C ARG A 223 17.47 18.61 -8.67
N VAL A 224 17.85 18.49 -7.39
CA VAL A 224 18.96 19.17 -6.68
C VAL A 224 18.63 20.54 -6.07
N GLU A 225 18.04 20.51 -4.87
CA GLU A 225 18.40 21.49 -3.86
C GLU A 225 19.79 21.13 -3.33
N LYS A 226 20.80 21.90 -3.74
CA LYS A 226 22.12 21.88 -3.09
C LYS A 226 21.96 22.52 -1.71
N CYS A 227 21.99 21.73 -0.64
CA CYS A 227 22.21 22.28 0.68
C CYS A 227 23.57 22.99 0.71
N THR A 228 23.53 24.28 0.95
CA THR A 228 24.69 25.16 1.11
C THR A 228 25.36 24.92 2.46
N LYS A 229 26.61 24.44 2.43
CA LYS A 229 27.69 24.72 3.40
C LYS A 229 27.38 24.60 4.91
N ASP A 230 26.82 23.48 5.37
CA ASP A 230 26.97 23.07 6.77
C ASP A 230 27.84 21.82 6.85
N THR A 231 28.69 21.75 7.86
CA THR A 231 29.72 20.70 8.03
C THR A 231 29.15 19.35 8.51
N ASP A 232 27.87 19.33 8.92
CA ASP A 232 27.20 18.15 9.46
C ASP A 232 26.00 17.76 8.56
N VAL A 233 26.30 17.08 7.46
CA VAL A 233 25.30 16.58 6.49
C VAL A 233 25.29 15.06 6.50
N PHE A 234 24.11 14.45 6.46
CA PHE A 234 23.94 13.02 6.19
C PHE A 234 23.24 12.81 4.84
N TYR A 235 23.43 11.63 4.25
CA TYR A 235 22.80 11.27 2.98
C TYR A 235 21.56 10.42 3.28
N GLN A 236 20.40 10.84 2.78
CA GLN A 236 19.20 10.02 2.75
C GLN A 236 19.09 9.34 1.40
N PHE A 237 18.89 8.03 1.43
CA PHE A 237 18.81 7.17 0.27
C PHE A 237 17.45 6.48 0.20
N SER A 238 16.65 6.81 -0.82
CA SER A 238 15.33 6.22 -1.02
C SER A 238 15.40 5.02 -1.96
N ARG A 239 15.24 3.80 -1.45
CA ARG A 239 15.29 2.57 -2.25
C ARG A 239 13.89 2.04 -2.51
N TRP A 240 13.58 1.71 -3.76
CA TRP A 240 12.35 0.97 -4.10
C TRP A 240 12.46 -0.48 -3.58
N ALA A 241 11.62 -0.82 -2.61
CA ALA A 241 11.61 -2.10 -1.91
C ALA A 241 10.17 -2.51 -1.56
N PRO A 242 9.37 -2.94 -2.56
CA PRO A 242 7.99 -3.37 -2.34
C PRO A 242 7.93 -4.55 -1.37
N SER A 243 6.82 -4.64 -0.62
CA SER A 243 6.60 -5.78 0.26
C SER A 243 6.31 -7.06 -0.55
N PRO A 244 6.60 -8.26 0.00
CA PRO A 244 6.26 -9.52 -0.64
C PRO A 244 4.76 -9.61 -0.96
N PHE A 245 3.90 -9.15 -0.03
CA PHE A 245 2.46 -9.07 -0.23
C PHE A 245 2.08 -8.15 -1.40
N SER A 246 2.62 -6.92 -1.44
CA SER A 246 2.30 -5.98 -2.52
C SER A 246 2.77 -6.50 -3.88
N THR A 247 3.89 -7.21 -3.91
CA THR A 247 4.43 -7.84 -5.12
C THR A 247 3.55 -8.99 -5.59
N ALA A 248 3.15 -9.89 -4.68
CA ALA A 248 2.21 -10.96 -4.94
C ALA A 248 0.86 -10.44 -5.46
N LEU A 249 0.31 -9.41 -4.80
CA LEU A 249 -0.95 -8.79 -5.19
C LEU A 249 -0.86 -8.13 -6.58
N PHE A 250 0.21 -7.37 -6.84
CA PHE A 250 0.43 -6.71 -8.13
C PHE A 250 0.64 -7.71 -9.28
N THR A 251 1.38 -8.78 -9.04
CA THR A 251 1.65 -9.81 -10.05
C THR A 251 0.42 -10.68 -10.31
N SER A 252 -0.35 -11.02 -9.28
CA SER A 252 -1.55 -11.84 -9.40
C SER A 252 -2.74 -11.07 -9.97
N PHE A 253 -2.94 -9.81 -9.57
CA PHE A 253 -3.92 -8.90 -10.18
C PHE A 253 -3.22 -7.95 -11.17
N ASN A 254 -2.66 -8.55 -12.21
CA ASN A 254 -1.77 -7.88 -13.16
C ASN A 254 -2.49 -6.73 -13.91
N PRO A 255 -1.97 -5.49 -13.85
CA PRO A 255 -2.56 -4.36 -14.59
C PRO A 255 -2.60 -4.56 -16.10
N VAL A 256 -1.67 -5.34 -16.66
CA VAL A 256 -1.66 -5.71 -18.08
C VAL A 256 -2.91 -6.50 -18.45
N ALA A 257 -3.28 -7.49 -17.63
CA ALA A 257 -4.46 -8.31 -17.85
C ALA A 257 -5.74 -7.47 -17.74
N VAL A 258 -5.80 -6.55 -16.78
CA VAL A 258 -6.93 -5.62 -16.62
C VAL A 258 -7.07 -4.68 -17.81
N ILE A 259 -5.98 -4.05 -18.25
CA ILE A 259 -5.96 -3.19 -19.44
C ILE A 259 -6.41 -3.98 -20.67
N PHE A 260 -5.87 -5.19 -20.87
CA PHE A 260 -6.24 -6.04 -22.00
C PHE A 260 -7.72 -6.40 -22.01
N LEU A 261 -8.22 -6.95 -20.89
CA LEU A 261 -9.63 -7.30 -20.73
C LEU A 261 -10.54 -6.07 -20.81
N TYR A 262 -10.04 -4.88 -20.45
CA TYR A 262 -10.84 -3.67 -20.54
C TYR A 262 -11.06 -3.22 -22.00
N PHE A 263 -10.04 -3.40 -22.84
CA PHE A 263 -10.01 -2.96 -24.23
C PHE A 263 -10.10 -4.13 -25.24
N ASN A 264 -10.70 -5.24 -24.84
CA ASN A 264 -10.77 -6.47 -25.64
C ASN A 264 -11.46 -6.26 -27.01
N ASP A 265 -12.36 -5.28 -27.11
CA ASP A 265 -12.92 -4.85 -28.39
C ASP A 265 -11.81 -4.27 -29.30
N THR A 266 -11.58 -4.88 -30.45
CA THR A 266 -10.66 -4.40 -31.51
C THR A 266 -11.21 -3.16 -32.23
N LYS A 267 -11.43 -2.09 -31.47
CA LYS A 267 -11.78 -0.76 -31.94
C LYS A 267 -10.53 0.12 -31.88
N PRO A 268 -10.45 1.25 -32.59
CA PRO A 268 -9.28 2.16 -32.51
C PRO A 268 -8.87 2.55 -31.08
N LYS A 269 -9.81 2.50 -30.12
CA LYS A 269 -9.56 2.70 -28.68
C LYS A 269 -8.57 1.69 -28.08
N SER A 270 -8.42 0.48 -28.66
CA SER A 270 -7.44 -0.52 -28.21
C SER A 270 -5.99 -0.09 -28.45
N LEU A 271 -5.71 0.89 -29.32
CA LEU A 271 -4.37 1.47 -29.41
C LEU A 271 -3.93 2.11 -28.08
N ILE A 272 -4.87 2.70 -27.33
CA ILE A 272 -4.59 3.27 -26.01
C ILE A 272 -4.13 2.17 -25.05
N SER A 273 -4.71 0.98 -25.13
CA SER A 273 -4.33 -0.16 -24.28
C SER A 273 -2.91 -0.62 -24.57
N LEU A 274 -2.50 -0.62 -25.85
CA LEU A 274 -1.15 -0.95 -26.26
C LEU A 274 -0.11 0.06 -25.74
N PHE A 275 -0.41 1.37 -25.83
CA PHE A 275 0.46 2.39 -25.25
C PHE A 275 0.55 2.30 -23.73
N LEU A 276 -0.57 2.09 -23.03
CA LEU A 276 -0.59 1.91 -21.58
C LEU A 276 0.19 0.67 -21.15
N LEU A 277 0.02 -0.45 -21.86
CA LEU A 277 0.77 -1.67 -21.62
C LEU A 277 2.27 -1.44 -21.76
N GLN A 278 2.69 -0.85 -22.87
CA GLN A 278 4.10 -0.56 -23.12
C GLN A 278 4.68 0.40 -22.07
N TYR A 279 3.88 1.39 -21.65
CA TYR A 279 4.28 2.33 -20.61
C TYR A 279 4.46 1.64 -19.24
N VAL A 280 3.49 0.83 -18.80
CA VAL A 280 3.57 0.08 -17.54
C VAL A 280 4.79 -0.85 -17.54
N MET A 281 5.03 -1.56 -18.65
CA MET A 281 6.16 -2.47 -18.78
C MET A 281 7.51 -1.73 -18.77
N LYS A 282 7.62 -0.63 -19.52
CA LYS A 282 8.81 0.22 -19.51
C LYS A 282 9.12 0.71 -18.10
N TYR A 283 8.11 1.22 -17.40
CA TYR A 283 8.26 1.77 -16.05
C TYR A 283 8.62 0.69 -15.03
N LEU A 284 8.04 -0.52 -15.15
CA LEU A 284 8.37 -1.66 -14.30
C LEU A 284 9.82 -2.11 -14.51
N ILE A 285 10.19 -2.44 -15.74
CA ILE A 285 11.48 -3.07 -16.06
C ILE A 285 12.63 -2.05 -15.97
N ILE A 286 12.51 -0.93 -16.69
CA ILE A 286 13.61 0.01 -16.87
C ILE A 286 13.70 0.96 -15.67
N ASP A 287 12.58 1.59 -15.30
CA ASP A 287 12.64 2.65 -14.29
C ASP A 287 12.75 2.12 -12.85
N ASN A 288 12.10 1.00 -12.53
CA ASN A 288 12.12 0.45 -11.17
C ASN A 288 13.09 -0.71 -11.00
N PHE A 289 13.00 -1.79 -11.79
CA PHE A 289 13.88 -2.96 -11.57
C PHE A 289 15.36 -2.68 -11.83
N GLU A 290 15.70 -2.04 -12.95
CA GLU A 290 17.10 -1.70 -13.25
C GLU A 290 17.66 -0.70 -12.24
N ARG A 291 16.86 0.31 -11.86
CA ARG A 291 17.25 1.32 -10.86
C ARG A 291 17.41 0.71 -9.48
N ALA A 292 16.47 -0.12 -9.03
CA ALA A 292 16.55 -0.83 -7.75
C ALA A 292 17.79 -1.72 -7.66
N ARG A 293 18.18 -2.37 -8.76
CA ARG A 293 19.42 -3.16 -8.80
C ARG A 293 20.67 -2.28 -8.65
N LYS A 294 20.74 -1.13 -9.32
CA LYS A 294 21.86 -0.17 -9.16
C LYS A 294 21.90 0.41 -7.74
N ASP A 295 20.73 0.71 -7.20
CA ASP A 295 20.53 1.20 -5.84
C ASP A 295 20.97 0.16 -4.80
N GLU A 296 20.70 -1.13 -5.02
CA GLU A 296 21.17 -2.21 -4.14
C GLU A 296 22.69 -2.28 -4.10
N GLN A 297 23.35 -2.15 -5.25
CA GLN A 297 24.82 -2.15 -5.31
C GLN A 297 25.42 -1.00 -4.50
N ILE A 298 24.83 0.20 -4.62
CA ILE A 298 25.24 1.38 -3.85
C ILE A 298 25.03 1.16 -2.36
N PHE A 299 23.88 0.60 -1.97
CA PHE A 299 23.56 0.33 -0.57
C PHE A 299 24.55 -0.68 0.05
N VAL A 300 24.83 -1.79 -0.63
CA VAL A 300 25.79 -2.79 -0.17
C VAL A 300 27.20 -2.18 -0.06
N GLN A 301 27.61 -1.37 -1.03
CA GLN A 301 28.88 -0.65 -0.95
C GLN A 301 28.94 0.27 0.28
N ALA A 302 27.90 1.07 0.51
CA ALA A 302 27.82 1.96 1.67
C ALA A 302 27.88 1.19 2.99
N LEU A 303 27.21 0.03 3.07
CA LEU A 303 27.23 -0.84 4.25
C LEU A 303 28.65 -1.41 4.52
N VAL A 304 29.38 -1.78 3.47
CA VAL A 304 30.78 -2.23 3.58
C VAL A 304 31.68 -1.08 4.03
N GLU A 305 31.49 0.14 3.51
CA GLU A 305 32.24 1.32 3.95
C GLU A 305 31.94 1.69 5.42
N GLU A 306 30.69 1.60 5.85
CA GLU A 306 30.28 1.87 7.23
C GLU A 306 30.84 0.81 8.20
N SER A 307 30.76 -0.47 7.82
CA SER A 307 31.30 -1.55 8.66
C SER A 307 32.83 -1.49 8.76
N THR A 308 33.53 -1.23 7.66
CA THR A 308 35.00 -1.08 7.67
C THR A 308 35.44 0.15 8.47
N SER A 309 34.77 1.28 8.35
CA SER A 309 35.09 2.49 9.13
C SER A 309 34.83 2.31 10.63
N LYS A 310 33.75 1.64 11.02
CA LYS A 310 33.47 1.30 12.42
C LYS A 310 34.49 0.32 13.00
N LEU A 311 34.91 -0.69 12.22
CA LEU A 311 35.96 -1.60 12.63
C LEU A 311 37.28 -0.85 12.85
N LEU A 312 37.70 -0.02 11.88
CA LEU A 312 38.91 0.78 12.00
C LEU A 312 38.88 1.75 13.19
N ALA A 313 37.74 2.41 13.44
CA ALA A 313 37.56 3.27 14.61
C ALA A 313 37.61 2.47 15.94
N GLY A 314 37.08 1.25 15.95
CA GLY A 314 37.20 0.33 17.08
C GLY A 314 38.65 -0.11 17.36
N TYR A 315 39.45 -0.27 16.31
CA TYR A 315 40.89 -0.57 16.44
C TYR A 315 41.73 0.65 16.85
N THR A 316 41.43 1.85 16.34
CA THR A 316 42.18 3.07 16.72
C THR A 316 41.81 3.60 18.10
N GLY A 317 40.58 3.39 18.57
CA GLY A 317 40.15 3.70 19.93
C GLY A 317 40.86 2.88 21.01
N ILE A 318 41.40 1.71 20.66
CA ILE A 318 42.25 0.89 21.54
C ILE A 318 43.69 1.42 21.58
N ASN A 319 44.15 2.10 20.51
CA ASN A 319 45.53 2.53 20.37
C ASN A 319 45.80 4.00 20.71
N GLN A 320 44.76 4.84 20.90
CA GLN A 320 44.92 6.27 21.23
C GLN A 320 44.85 6.60 22.73
N SER A 321 44.63 5.62 23.60
CA SER A 321 44.79 5.75 25.06
C SER A 321 45.93 4.89 25.63
N ALA A 322 46.77 4.32 24.77
CA ALA A 322 47.91 3.51 25.19
C ALA A 322 49.14 4.38 25.46
N THR A 323 49.10 5.18 26.52
CA THR A 323 50.26 5.23 27.40
C THR A 323 50.51 3.80 27.88
N PRO A 324 51.76 3.29 27.90
CA PRO A 324 52.04 1.89 28.15
C PRO A 324 51.94 1.60 29.65
N LEU A 325 50.74 1.58 30.18
CA LEU A 325 50.44 0.99 31.47
C LEU A 325 49.09 0.28 31.40
N SER A 326 49.20 -1.05 31.31
CA SER A 326 48.18 -2.02 31.72
C SER A 326 46.97 -2.19 30.78
N ASN A 327 46.91 -3.37 30.15
CA ASN A 327 45.75 -4.01 29.50
C ASN A 327 44.54 -4.22 30.45
N ARG A 328 44.07 -3.18 31.13
CA ARG A 328 42.84 -3.21 31.93
C ARG A 328 41.73 -2.55 31.12
N LYS A 329 40.62 -3.26 30.91
CA LYS A 329 39.39 -2.66 30.37
C LYS A 329 38.88 -1.63 31.39
N ILE A 330 38.88 -0.36 31.00
CA ILE A 330 38.33 0.74 31.79
C ILE A 330 36.85 0.90 31.40
N PHE A 331 35.99 0.86 32.39
CA PHE A 331 34.56 1.11 32.28
C PHE A 331 34.29 2.56 32.68
N ILE A 332 33.47 3.26 31.90
CA ILE A 332 33.07 4.64 32.18
C ILE A 332 31.59 4.60 32.53
N THR A 333 31.26 5.00 33.75
CA THR A 333 29.89 5.09 34.26
C THR A 333 29.59 6.52 34.71
N HIS A 334 28.32 6.87 34.74
CA HIS A 334 27.86 8.16 35.29
C HIS A 334 27.29 7.90 36.69
N SER A 335 27.75 8.66 37.68
CA SER A 335 27.16 8.66 39.01
C SER A 335 25.74 9.24 38.96
N LEU A 336 24.95 8.97 40.00
CA LEU A 336 23.62 9.57 40.16
C LEU A 336 23.67 11.11 40.32
N SER A 337 24.84 11.68 40.67
CA SER A 337 25.10 13.13 40.69
C SER A 337 25.60 13.68 39.34
N GLY A 338 25.74 12.82 38.31
CA GLY A 338 26.19 13.21 36.96
C GLY A 338 27.71 13.26 36.78
N GLU A 339 28.48 12.88 37.80
CA GLU A 339 29.94 12.81 37.72
C GLU A 339 30.38 11.57 36.95
N ILE A 340 31.45 11.71 36.15
CA ILE A 340 32.00 10.60 35.37
C ILE A 340 32.92 9.79 36.28
N VAL A 341 32.54 8.55 36.55
CA VAL A 341 33.35 7.59 37.31
C VAL A 341 34.02 6.65 36.31
N LYS A 342 35.34 6.51 36.43
CA LYS A 342 36.12 5.56 35.64
C LYS A 342 36.53 4.41 36.55
N GLU A 343 36.15 3.20 36.19
CA GLU A 343 36.41 2.00 36.98
C GLU A 343 37.19 0.98 36.16
N ALA A 344 38.10 0.23 36.77
CA ALA A 344 38.71 -0.92 36.14
C ALA A 344 38.54 -2.17 36.99
N TYR A 345 38.25 -3.29 36.34
CA TYR A 345 38.11 -4.57 37.02
C TYR A 345 39.49 -5.14 37.39
N ASN A 346 39.73 -5.36 38.69
CA ASN A 346 40.95 -5.96 39.20
C ASN A 346 40.78 -7.48 39.34
N TYR A 347 41.30 -8.25 38.37
CA TYR A 347 41.20 -9.72 38.36
C TYR A 347 41.83 -10.42 39.58
N LYS A 348 42.79 -9.78 40.28
CA LYS A 348 43.40 -10.39 41.48
C LYS A 348 42.51 -10.27 42.71
N LYS A 349 41.73 -9.20 42.80
CA LYS A 349 40.82 -8.93 43.91
C LYS A 349 39.35 -9.24 43.60
N GLN A 350 39.05 -9.50 42.34
CA GLN A 350 37.69 -9.72 41.82
C GLN A 350 36.72 -8.55 42.06
N GLU A 351 37.23 -7.32 42.21
CA GLU A 351 36.44 -6.11 42.46
C GLU A 351 36.74 -5.00 41.42
N PHE A 352 35.81 -4.05 41.29
CA PHE A 352 36.01 -2.83 40.49
C PHE A 352 36.70 -1.76 41.35
N GLU A 353 37.81 -1.23 40.85
CA GLU A 353 38.56 -0.14 41.50
C GLU A 353 38.34 1.15 40.69
N ILE A 354 38.02 2.24 41.40
CA ILE A 354 37.91 3.58 40.81
C ILE A 354 39.32 4.07 40.45
N ILE A 355 39.48 4.63 39.24
CA ILE A 355 40.73 5.20 38.71
C ILE A 355 40.71 6.73 38.81
#